data_AF-A0A3Q9RQ82-F1
#
_entry.id   AF-A0A3Q9RQ82-F1
#
_cell.length_a   1.000
_cell.length_b   1.000
_cell.length_c   1.000
_cell.angle_alpha   90.00
_cell.angle_beta   90.00
_cell.angle_gamma   90.00
#
_symmetry.space_group_name_H-M   'P 1'
#
loop_
_entity.id
_entity.type
_entity.pdbx_description
1 polymer ?
#
loop_
_entity_poly.entity_id
_entity_poly.type
_entity_poly.pdbx_seq_one_letter_code
_entity_poly.pdbx_strand_id
1 'polypeptide(L)'
;MKNEKGFASPILLVVSTSFILLAGYMMEQFVLDKRFYKEVEETLMSDHLLRLAVRDLEREWGELEEVIIEPGILLYPNGDVYYEVVNQNEEVASVYLYGSTVNNRKGVVLIYYDKNVGKVTEWVEK
;
A
#
# COMPACT_ATOMS: atom_id res chain seq x y z
N MET A 1 44.68 -23.23 48.58
CA MET A 1 44.30 -22.79 47.21
C MET A 1 42.82 -23.10 47.02
N LYS A 2 41.94 -22.09 47.12
CA LYS A 2 40.50 -22.26 46.94
C LYS A 2 40.19 -22.31 45.45
N ASN A 3 39.64 -23.44 45.02
CA ASN A 3 39.21 -23.66 43.66
C ASN A 3 37.79 -23.10 43.49
N GLU A 4 37.68 -21.81 43.19
CA GLU A 4 36.41 -21.20 42.76
C GLU A 4 36.11 -21.59 41.31
N LYS A 5 35.89 -22.89 41.09
CA LYS A 5 35.40 -23.39 39.79
C LYS A 5 33.92 -23.05 39.68
N GLY A 6 33.63 -21.97 38.97
CA GLY A 6 32.45 -21.84 38.11
C GLY A 6 31.08 -22.15 38.72
N PHE A 7 30.85 -21.87 40.01
CA PHE A 7 29.51 -21.98 40.58
C PHE A 7 28.75 -20.68 40.35
N ALA A 8 28.02 -20.59 39.24
CA ALA A 8 27.06 -19.51 39.04
C ALA A 8 25.92 -19.69 40.04
N SER A 9 25.67 -18.66 40.86
CA SER A 9 24.54 -18.67 41.80
C SER A 9 23.23 -18.88 41.01
N PRO A 10 22.35 -19.82 41.41
CA PRO A 10 21.07 -20.05 40.74
C PRO A 10 20.23 -18.79 40.55
N ILE A 11 20.32 -17.84 41.49
CA ILE A 11 19.65 -16.54 41.42
C ILE A 11 20.22 -15.71 40.26
N LEU A 12 21.55 -15.68 40.12
CA LEU A 12 22.21 -14.97 39.03
C LEU A 12 21.78 -15.56 37.68
N LEU A 13 21.70 -16.88 37.57
CA LEU A 13 21.23 -17.56 36.36
C LEU A 13 19.78 -17.17 36.03
N VAL A 14 18.87 -17.21 37.00
CA VAL A 14 17.46 -16.82 36.80
C VAL A 14 17.34 -15.36 36.35
N VAL A 15 18.10 -14.46 36.98
CA VAL A 15 18.10 -13.04 36.63
C VAL A 15 18.67 -12.83 35.22
N SER A 16 19.81 -13.44 34.91
CA SER A 16 20.43 -13.36 33.58
C SER A 16 19.52 -13.94 32.50
N THR A 17 18.90 -15.09 32.72
CA THR A 17 17.94 -15.68 31.78
C THR A 17 16.72 -14.78 31.59
N SER A 18 16.21 -14.16 32.65
CA SER A 18 15.09 -13.23 32.55
C SER A 18 15.43 -12.02 31.67
N PHE A 19 16.64 -11.46 31.83
CA PHE A 19 17.11 -10.37 30.97
C PHE A 19 17.31 -10.80 29.52
N ILE A 20 17.83 -12.00 29.28
CA ILE A 20 18.01 -12.54 27.92
C ILE A 20 16.65 -12.73 27.24
N LEU A 21 15.66 -13.28 27.95
CA LEU A 21 14.30 -13.45 27.43
C LEU A 21 13.64 -12.11 27.12
N LEU A 22 13.77 -11.13 28.01
CA LEU A 22 13.22 -9.79 27.80
C LEU A 22 13.87 -9.08 26.61
N ALA A 23 15.20 -9.18 26.48
CA ALA A 23 15.93 -8.65 25.34
C ALA A 23 15.54 -9.34 24.03
N GLY A 24 15.36 -10.67 24.06
CA GLY A 24 14.87 -11.45 22.92
C GLY A 24 13.48 -10.99 22.47
N TYR A 25 12.55 -10.87 23.42
CA TYR A 25 11.20 -10.38 23.15
C TYR A 25 11.20 -8.96 22.55
N MET A 26 11.99 -8.04 23.10
CA MET A 26 12.10 -6.68 22.55
C MET A 26 12.68 -6.67 21.13
N MET A 27 13.65 -7.53 20.84
CA MET A 27 14.20 -7.67 19.49
C MET A 27 13.18 -8.22 18.50
N GLU A 28 12.41 -9.24 18.88
CA GLU A 28 11.35 -9.79 18.04
C GLU A 28 10.28 -8.74 17.75
N GLN A 29 9.83 -8.03 18.79
CA GLN A 29 8.85 -6.95 18.63
C GLN A 29 9.37 -5.85 17.71
N PHE A 30 10.63 -5.42 17.86
CA PHE A 30 11.23 -4.43 16.98
C PHE A 30 11.27 -4.87 15.51
N VAL A 31 11.61 -6.14 15.25
CA VAL A 31 11.63 -6.69 13.88
C VAL A 31 10.22 -6.75 13.29
N LEU A 32 9.22 -7.14 14.10
CA LEU A 32 7.81 -7.17 13.69
C LEU A 32 7.31 -5.78 13.34
N ASP A 33 7.50 -4.81 14.23
CA ASP A 33 7.08 -3.43 14.01
C ASP A 33 7.72 -2.86 12.74
N LYS A 34 9.03 -3.08 12.54
CA LYS A 34 9.73 -2.63 11.34
C LYS A 34 9.16 -3.22 10.06
N ARG A 35 8.79 -4.51 10.05
CA ARG A 35 8.14 -5.14 8.89
C ARG A 35 6.75 -4.57 8.66
N PHE A 36 5.97 -4.43 9.72
CA PHE A 36 4.63 -3.84 9.66
C PHE A 36 4.66 -2.43 9.08
N TYR A 37 5.55 -1.55 9.56
CA TYR A 37 5.67 -0.19 9.02
C TYR A 37 6.01 -0.19 7.53
N LYS A 38 6.92 -1.06 7.09
CA LYS A 38 7.25 -1.19 5.67
C LYS A 38 6.05 -1.66 4.85
N GLU A 39 5.30 -2.63 5.36
CA GLU A 39 4.10 -3.13 4.67
C GLU A 39 3.00 -2.08 4.59
N VAL A 40 2.81 -1.30 5.65
CA VAL A 40 1.85 -0.18 5.68
C VAL A 40 2.29 0.93 4.72
N GLU A 41 3.56 1.33 4.74
CA GLU A 41 4.11 2.32 3.82
C GLU A 41 3.89 1.93 2.36
N GLU A 42 4.20 0.69 2.00
CA GLU A 42 4.00 0.18 0.64
C GLU A 42 2.51 0.11 0.25
N THR A 43 1.60 -0.15 1.21
CA THR A 43 0.15 -0.14 0.97
C THR A 43 -0.34 1.28 0.72
N LEU A 44 0.04 2.22 1.59
CA LEU A 44 -0.30 3.63 1.46
C LEU A 44 0.24 4.23 0.15
N MET A 45 1.42 3.81 -0.28
CA MET A 45 2.01 4.24 -1.55
C MET A 45 1.16 3.78 -2.75
N SER A 46 0.69 2.53 -2.74
CA SER A 46 -0.20 1.99 -3.77
C SER A 46 -1.53 2.77 -3.83
N ASP A 47 -2.15 2.99 -2.68
CA ASP A 47 -3.40 3.77 -2.59
C ASP A 47 -3.20 5.21 -3.06
N HIS A 48 -2.08 5.81 -2.69
CA HIS A 48 -1.75 7.17 -3.10
C HIS A 48 -1.61 7.28 -4.63
N LEU A 49 -0.94 6.32 -5.27
CA LEU A 49 -0.80 6.28 -6.72
C LEU A 49 -2.15 6.15 -7.43
N LEU A 50 -3.03 5.27 -6.95
CA LEU A 50 -4.36 5.10 -7.52
C LEU A 50 -5.22 6.36 -7.36
N ARG A 51 -5.13 7.05 -6.21
CA ARG A 51 -5.84 8.33 -5.99
C ARG A 51 -5.30 9.45 -6.88
N LEU A 52 -3.98 9.50 -7.10
CA LEU A 52 -3.38 10.44 -8.05
C LEU A 52 -3.88 10.18 -9.47
N ALA A 53 -3.91 8.93 -9.90
CA ALA A 53 -4.45 8.53 -11.20
C ALA A 53 -5.90 8.96 -11.38
N VAL A 54 -6.77 8.71 -10.39
CA VAL A 54 -8.16 9.18 -10.45
C VAL A 54 -8.25 10.69 -10.60
N ARG A 55 -7.50 11.45 -9.79
CA ARG A 55 -7.54 12.91 -9.86
C ARG A 55 -7.06 13.45 -11.21
N ASP A 56 -6.02 12.84 -11.77
CA ASP A 56 -5.48 13.27 -13.06
C ASP A 56 -6.45 12.94 -14.20
N LEU A 57 -7.09 11.76 -14.16
CA LEU A 57 -8.15 11.36 -15.12
C LEU A 57 -9.40 12.24 -15.00
N GLU A 58 -9.85 12.58 -13.78
CA GLU A 58 -10.97 13.50 -13.58
C GLU A 58 -10.70 14.87 -14.22
N ARG A 59 -9.46 15.37 -14.12
CA ARG A 59 -9.06 16.62 -14.75
C ARG A 59 -9.03 16.50 -16.27
N GLU A 60 -8.40 15.47 -16.81
CA GLU A 60 -8.28 15.27 -18.26
C GLU A 60 -9.65 15.07 -18.93
N TRP A 61 -10.53 14.27 -18.33
CA TRP A 61 -11.86 14.02 -18.88
C TRP A 61 -12.83 15.17 -18.64
N GLY A 62 -12.68 15.92 -17.53
CA GLY A 62 -13.52 17.09 -17.24
C GLY A 62 -13.31 18.28 -18.18
N GLU A 63 -12.21 18.32 -18.94
CA GLU A 63 -11.91 19.38 -19.92
C GLU A 63 -12.48 19.10 -21.32
N LEU A 64 -13.02 17.90 -21.57
CA LEU A 64 -13.54 17.48 -22.88
C LEU A 64 -15.06 17.68 -22.98
N GLU A 65 -15.54 18.30 -24.06
CA GLU A 65 -16.98 18.42 -24.36
C GLU A 65 -17.65 17.06 -24.67
N GLU A 66 -16.88 16.11 -25.19
CA GLU A 66 -17.34 14.74 -25.48
C GLU A 66 -16.34 13.74 -24.90
N VAL A 67 -16.69 13.12 -23.77
CA VAL A 67 -15.80 12.21 -23.03
C VAL A 67 -15.92 10.79 -23.59
N ILE A 68 -15.04 10.46 -24.55
CA ILE A 68 -14.77 9.08 -24.95
C ILE A 68 -13.52 8.63 -24.20
N ILE A 69 -13.68 7.66 -23.30
CA ILE A 69 -12.57 7.15 -22.50
C ILE A 69 -11.93 6.00 -23.28
N GLU A 70 -10.66 6.15 -23.63
CA GLU A 70 -9.84 5.10 -24.24
C GLU A 70 -8.89 4.51 -23.20
N PRO A 71 -8.58 3.21 -23.24
CA PRO A 71 -7.61 2.60 -22.31
C PRO A 71 -6.22 3.21 -22.49
N GLY A 72 -5.49 3.40 -21.40
CA GLY A 72 -4.20 4.08 -21.40
C GLY A 72 -3.32 3.76 -20.20
N ILE A 73 -2.14 4.37 -20.18
CA ILE A 73 -1.15 4.21 -19.09
C ILE A 73 -0.76 5.59 -18.57
N LEU A 74 -0.81 5.76 -17.26
CA LEU A 74 -0.27 6.92 -16.54
C LEU A 74 1.05 6.53 -15.88
N LEU A 75 2.09 7.33 -16.11
CA LEU A 75 3.42 7.08 -15.59
C LEU A 75 3.74 8.06 -14.45
N TYR A 76 4.07 7.52 -13.28
CA TYR A 76 4.45 8.27 -12.10
C TYR A 76 5.87 7.92 -11.63
N PRO A 77 6.53 8.78 -10.84
CA PRO A 77 7.86 8.48 -10.30
C PRO A 77 7.91 7.20 -9.44
N ASN A 78 6.80 6.87 -8.77
CA ASN A 78 6.71 5.75 -7.82
C ASN A 78 5.99 4.51 -8.39
N GLY A 79 5.61 4.53 -9.67
CA GLY A 79 4.90 3.43 -10.31
C GLY A 79 4.14 3.85 -11.56
N ASP A 80 3.45 2.90 -12.17
CA ASP A 80 2.59 3.09 -13.32
C ASP A 80 1.14 2.69 -12.99
N VAL A 81 0.18 3.34 -13.64
CA VAL A 81 -1.24 2.99 -13.52
C VAL A 81 -1.79 2.76 -14.92
N TYR A 82 -2.11 1.51 -15.24
CA TYR A 82 -2.85 1.16 -16.45
C TYR A 82 -4.34 1.26 -16.19
N TYR A 83 -5.12 1.78 -17.13
CA TYR A 83 -6.56 1.84 -16.99
C TYR A 83 -7.28 1.25 -18.20
N GLU A 84 -8.36 0.53 -17.93
CA GLU A 84 -9.15 -0.21 -18.91
C GLU A 84 -10.63 0.11 -18.74
N VAL A 85 -11.31 0.45 -19.84
CA VAL A 85 -12.74 0.76 -19.82
C VAL A 85 -13.55 -0.53 -19.93
N VAL A 86 -14.33 -0.82 -18.90
CA VAL A 86 -15.20 -2.00 -18.84
C VAL A 86 -16.51 -1.74 -19.56
N ASN A 87 -17.08 -0.57 -19.31
CA ASN A 87 -18.34 -0.14 -19.90
C ASN A 87 -18.35 1.39 -19.96
N GLN A 88 -18.89 1.96 -21.03
CA GLN A 88 -19.14 3.38 -21.12
C GLN A 88 -20.48 3.65 -21.81
N ASN A 89 -21.32 4.42 -21.14
CA ASN A 89 -22.56 4.95 -21.68
C ASN A 89 -22.43 6.49 -21.82
N GLU A 90 -23.52 7.15 -22.18
CA GLU A 90 -23.58 8.62 -22.28
C GLU A 90 -23.43 9.29 -20.91
N GLU A 91 -23.95 8.69 -19.83
CA GLU A 91 -23.93 9.30 -18.49
C GLU A 91 -22.81 8.78 -17.58
N VAL A 92 -22.46 7.49 -17.68
CA VAL A 92 -21.53 6.84 -16.74
C VAL A 92 -20.51 5.97 -17.48
N ALA A 93 -19.27 5.99 -17.02
CA ALA A 93 -18.23 5.05 -17.43
C ALA A 93 -17.68 4.26 -16.23
N SER A 94 -17.45 2.96 -16.46
CA SER A 94 -16.83 2.04 -15.50
C SER A 94 -15.42 1.71 -15.97
N VAL A 95 -14.41 2.03 -15.16
CA VAL A 95 -13.00 1.92 -15.55
C VAL A 95 -12.24 1.16 -14.47
N TYR A 96 -11.50 0.12 -14.86
CA TYR A 96 -10.52 -0.51 -13.98
C TYR A 96 -9.22 0.28 -14.00
N LEU A 97 -8.65 0.47 -12.82
CA LEU A 97 -7.33 1.03 -12.60
C LEU A 97 -6.44 -0.06 -12.02
N TYR A 98 -5.36 -0.38 -12.73
CA TYR A 98 -4.34 -1.33 -12.33
C TYR A 98 -3.07 -0.55 -11.99
N GLY A 99 -2.83 -0.33 -10.70
CA GLY A 99 -1.62 0.31 -10.20
C GLY A 99 -0.50 -0.69 -10.00
N SER A 100 0.69 -0.37 -10.46
CA SER A 100 1.92 -1.14 -10.25
C SER A 100 2.99 -0.23 -9.65
N THR A 101 3.44 -0.53 -8.44
CA THR A 101 4.51 0.23 -7.76
C THR A 101 5.89 -0.25 -8.21
N VAL A 102 6.94 0.57 -8.01
CA VAL A 102 8.34 0.16 -8.27
C VAL A 102 8.75 -1.09 -7.47
N ASN A 103 8.11 -1.34 -6.32
CA ASN A 103 8.32 -2.54 -5.50
C ASN A 103 7.45 -3.74 -5.95
N ASN A 104 6.85 -3.69 -7.15
CA ASN A 104 6.05 -4.76 -7.75
C ASN A 104 4.77 -5.13 -6.99
N ARG A 105 4.31 -4.27 -6.05
CA ARG A 105 2.96 -4.37 -5.51
C ARG A 105 1.95 -3.89 -6.54
N LYS A 106 0.85 -4.63 -6.64
CA LYS A 106 -0.24 -4.37 -7.56
C LYS A 106 -1.51 -4.04 -6.77
N GLY A 107 -2.21 -3.00 -7.19
CA GLY A 107 -3.54 -2.65 -6.70
C GLY A 107 -4.52 -2.61 -7.86
N VAL A 108 -5.74 -3.07 -7.65
CA VAL A 108 -6.81 -3.00 -8.65
C VAL A 108 -8.01 -2.34 -8.03
N VAL A 109 -8.51 -1.31 -8.71
CA VAL A 109 -9.72 -0.57 -8.29
C VAL A 109 -10.63 -0.42 -9.47
N LEU A 110 -11.93 -0.57 -9.24
CA LEU A 110 -12.97 -0.19 -10.17
C LEU A 110 -13.49 1.19 -9.78
N ILE A 111 -13.48 2.12 -10.72
CA ILE A 111 -14.09 3.44 -10.55
C ILE A 111 -15.32 3.59 -11.44
N TYR A 112 -16.31 4.31 -10.92
CA TYR A 112 -17.46 4.77 -11.68
C TYR A 112 -17.35 6.27 -11.87
N TYR A 113 -17.23 6.71 -13.13
CA TYR A 113 -17.12 8.10 -13.51
C TYR A 113 -18.45 8.59 -14.08
N ASP A 114 -19.02 9.62 -13.47
CA ASP A 114 -20.21 10.31 -13.97
C ASP A 114 -19.76 11.43 -14.93
N LYS A 115 -20.12 11.29 -16.21
CA LYS A 115 -19.75 12.23 -17.28
C LYS A 115 -20.52 13.56 -17.20
N ASN A 116 -21.72 13.57 -16.59
CA ASN A 116 -22.50 14.79 -16.44
C ASN A 116 -21.91 15.70 -15.36
N VAL A 117 -21.40 15.10 -14.29
CA VAL A 117 -20.82 15.82 -13.14
C VAL A 117 -19.30 15.98 -13.29
N GLY A 118 -18.67 15.16 -14.13
CA GLY A 118 -17.23 15.14 -14.37
C GLY A 118 -16.44 14.58 -13.19
N LYS A 119 -17.01 13.64 -12.42
CA LYS A 119 -16.43 13.14 -11.16
C LYS A 119 -16.60 11.63 -10.99
N VAL A 120 -15.68 11.03 -10.26
CA VAL A 120 -15.81 9.66 -9.77
C VAL A 120 -16.82 9.62 -8.62
N THR A 121 -17.86 8.82 -8.78
CA THR A 121 -18.97 8.67 -7.82
C THR A 121 -18.76 7.49 -6.87
N GLU A 122 -18.08 6.44 -7.33
CA GLU A 122 -17.88 5.24 -6.54
C GLU A 122 -16.50 4.61 -6.80
N TRP A 123 -15.88 4.15 -5.71
CA TRP A 123 -14.57 3.51 -5.66
C TRP A 123 -14.73 2.13 -5.03
N VAL A 124 -14.44 1.08 -5.80
CA VAL A 124 -14.55 -0.31 -5.36
C VAL A 124 -13.18 -0.97 -5.44
N GLU A 125 -12.60 -1.26 -4.27
CA GLU A 125 -11.36 -2.03 -4.13
C GLU A 125 -11.66 -3.51 -4.38
N LYS A 126 -10.76 -4.19 -5.09
CA LYS A 126 -10.91 -5.60 -5.47
C LYS A 126 -9.83 -6.48 -4.87
#